data_AF-A0AAJ5NDS6-F1
#
_entry.id   AF-A0AAJ5NDS6-F1
#
_cell.length_a   1.000
_cell.length_b   1.000
_cell.length_c   1.000
_cell.angle_alpha   90.00
_cell.angle_beta   90.00
_cell.angle_gamma   90.00
#
_symmetry.space_group_name_H-M   'P 1'
#
loop_
_entity.id
_entity.type
_entity.pdbx_description
1 polymer ?
#
loop_
_entity_poly.entity_id
_entity_poly.type
_entity_poly.pdbx_seq_one_letter_code
_entity_poly.pdbx_strand_id
1 'polypeptide(L)'
;MMGAADEASTTPEALAAQGTLGALFFATLLYLPVAMLFWFAPVLVAWHDVPPAKALFFSVVSCWRNRGAFVVYGVLWFSVALGTSLALSLLLQALGAGAYALTIMMPVTILIVTMLYCSFYATYRGCFGVQEPGATTTTSGR
;
A
#
# COMPACT_ATOMS: atom_id res chain seq x y z
N MET A 1 28.69 -32.46 21.92
CA MET A 1 28.75 -31.08 21.41
C MET A 1 27.55 -30.79 20.49
N MET A 2 26.34 -31.17 20.90
CA MET A 2 25.10 -31.08 20.09
C MET A 2 23.94 -30.69 21.03
N GLY A 3 23.93 -29.44 21.50
CA GLY A 3 22.93 -28.97 22.46
C GLY A 3 22.81 -27.45 22.60
N ALA A 4 23.48 -26.67 21.76
CA ALA A 4 23.48 -25.20 21.82
C ALA A 4 22.78 -24.54 20.60
N ALA A 5 22.25 -25.35 19.67
CA ALA A 5 21.58 -24.84 18.47
C ALA A 5 20.05 -24.81 18.58
N ASP A 6 19.45 -25.35 19.65
CA ASP A 6 18.00 -25.48 19.80
C ASP A 6 17.34 -24.33 20.59
N GLU A 7 18.10 -23.64 21.46
CA GLU A 7 17.53 -22.60 22.35
C GLU A 7 17.43 -21.20 21.71
N ALA A 8 17.99 -20.99 20.52
CA ALA A 8 18.01 -19.67 19.88
C ALA A 8 16.67 -19.29 19.20
N SER A 9 15.69 -20.19 19.12
CA SER A 9 14.41 -19.97 18.42
C SER A 9 13.15 -20.03 19.29
N THR A 10 13.25 -20.24 20.61
CA THR A 10 12.10 -20.44 21.50
C THR A 10 12.07 -19.48 22.70
N THR A 11 12.49 -18.23 22.52
CA THR A 11 12.17 -17.18 23.50
C THR A 11 10.66 -16.86 23.44
N PRO A 12 9.96 -16.71 24.59
CA PRO A 12 8.53 -16.36 24.62
C PRO A 12 8.20 -15.10 23.79
N GLU A 13 9.14 -14.16 23.71
CA GLU A 13 9.04 -12.96 22.88
C GLU A 13 9.08 -13.26 21.38
N ALA A 14 9.88 -14.22 20.92
CA ALA A 14 9.92 -14.63 19.52
C ALA A 14 8.61 -15.33 19.09
N LEU A 15 8.03 -16.13 19.99
CA LEU A 15 6.74 -16.78 19.79
C LEU A 15 5.58 -15.76 19.78
N ALA A 16 5.63 -14.75 20.66
CA ALA A 16 4.68 -13.64 20.68
C ALA A 16 4.81 -12.74 19.43
N ALA A 17 6.04 -12.48 18.97
CA ALA A 17 6.30 -11.72 17.75
C ALA A 17 5.81 -12.47 16.49
N GLN A 18 5.97 -13.80 16.44
CA GLN A 18 5.40 -14.64 15.37
C GLN A 18 3.87 -14.63 15.37
N GLY A 19 3.24 -14.73 16.55
CA GLY A 19 1.80 -14.57 16.69
C GLY A 19 1.32 -13.20 16.21
N THR A 20 2.08 -12.14 16.50
CA THR A 20 1.78 -10.76 16.08
C THR A 20 1.90 -10.58 14.57
N LEU A 21 2.95 -11.12 13.94
CA LEU A 21 3.14 -11.03 12.50
C LEU A 21 2.06 -11.81 11.74
N GLY A 22 1.71 -13.01 12.21
CA GLY A 22 0.61 -13.80 11.68
C GLY A 22 -0.74 -13.07 11.78
N ALA A 23 -1.01 -12.43 12.93
CA ALA A 23 -2.21 -11.61 13.11
C ALA A 23 -2.25 -10.40 12.17
N LEU A 24 -1.12 -9.74 11.91
CA LEU A 24 -1.02 -8.62 10.96
C LEU A 24 -1.29 -9.07 9.52
N PHE A 25 -0.73 -10.20 9.09
CA PHE A 25 -1.02 -10.76 7.77
C PHE A 25 -2.49 -11.16 7.65
N PHE A 26 -3.04 -11.81 8.67
CA PHE A 26 -4.46 -12.16 8.70
C PHE A 26 -5.37 -10.93 8.63
N ALA A 27 -5.06 -9.88 9.42
CA ALA A 27 -5.79 -8.63 9.37
C ALA A 27 -5.70 -7.96 7.99
N THR A 28 -4.53 -7.99 7.36
CA THR A 28 -4.32 -7.45 6.01
C THR A 28 -5.12 -8.22 4.97
N LEU A 29 -5.17 -9.55 5.06
CA LEU A 29 -5.98 -10.41 4.19
C LEU A 29 -7.48 -10.10 4.31
N LEU A 30 -7.97 -9.88 5.53
CA LEU A 30 -9.37 -9.49 5.78
C LEU A 30 -9.66 -8.05 5.34
N TYR A 31 -8.68 -7.15 5.42
CA TYR A 31 -8.83 -5.77 4.99
C TYR A 31 -8.83 -5.63 3.46
N LEU A 32 -8.12 -6.49 2.74
CA LEU A 32 -8.00 -6.45 1.29
C LEU A 32 -9.35 -6.38 0.53
N PRO A 33 -10.36 -7.22 0.82
CA PRO A 33 -11.67 -7.10 0.16
C PRO A 33 -12.38 -5.78 0.48
N VAL A 34 -12.23 -5.26 1.70
CA VAL A 34 -12.78 -3.95 2.10
C VAL A 34 -12.09 -2.83 1.32
N ALA A 35 -10.77 -2.88 1.19
CA ALA A 35 -10.02 -1.94 0.39
C ALA A 35 -10.46 -1.97 -1.09
N MET A 36 -10.64 -3.17 -1.67
CA MET A 36 -11.13 -3.31 -3.05
C MET A 36 -12.53 -2.73 -3.27
N LEU A 37 -13.43 -2.86 -2.28
CA LEU A 37 -14.77 -2.29 -2.33
C LEU A 37 -14.73 -0.76 -2.42
N PHE A 38 -13.90 -0.13 -1.59
CA PHE A 38 -13.86 1.33 -1.47
C PHE A 38 -12.84 2.03 -2.38
N TRP A 39 -11.96 1.28 -3.05
CA TRP A 39 -10.88 1.86 -3.85
C TRP A 39 -11.35 2.88 -4.89
N PHE A 40 -12.39 2.54 -5.66
CA PHE A 40 -12.95 3.39 -6.71
C PHE A 40 -14.39 3.84 -6.44
N ALA A 41 -15.05 3.31 -5.41
CA ALA A 41 -16.44 3.65 -5.16
C ALA A 41 -16.69 5.17 -4.96
N PRO A 42 -15.89 5.92 -4.17
CA PRO A 42 -16.10 7.36 -3.99
C PRO A 42 -16.00 8.15 -5.29
N VAL A 43 -15.02 7.83 -6.14
CA VAL A 43 -14.82 8.54 -7.41
C VAL A 43 -15.93 8.21 -8.42
N LEU A 44 -16.40 6.96 -8.45
CA LEU A 44 -17.52 6.55 -9.32
C LEU A 44 -18.84 7.20 -8.89
N VAL A 45 -19.08 7.32 -7.58
CA VAL A 45 -20.28 8.00 -7.07
C VAL A 45 -20.20 9.50 -7.34
N ALA A 46 -19.08 10.15 -6.99
CA ALA A 46 -18.96 11.60 -7.02
C ALA A 46 -18.78 12.19 -8.42
N TRP A 47 -18.13 11.48 -9.35
CA TRP A 47 -17.83 12.00 -10.70
C TRP A 47 -18.67 11.38 -11.82
N HIS A 48 -19.25 10.21 -11.61
CA HIS A 48 -20.01 9.48 -12.63
C HIS A 48 -21.46 9.20 -12.24
N ASP A 49 -21.92 9.76 -11.12
CA ASP A 49 -23.28 9.58 -10.60
C ASP A 49 -23.73 8.10 -10.52
N VAL A 50 -22.77 7.19 -10.32
CA VAL A 50 -23.06 5.76 -10.21
C VAL A 50 -23.69 5.48 -8.83
N PRO A 51 -24.83 4.78 -8.75
CA PRO A 51 -25.43 4.43 -7.46
C PRO A 51 -24.44 3.66 -6.56
N PRO A 52 -24.40 3.90 -5.23
CA PRO A 52 -23.36 3.37 -4.34
C PRO A 52 -23.17 1.85 -4.43
N ALA A 53 -24.25 1.07 -4.46
CA ALA A 53 -24.17 -0.39 -4.58
C ALA A 53 -23.48 -0.85 -5.88
N LYS A 54 -23.76 -0.15 -6.99
CA LYS A 54 -23.16 -0.43 -8.30
C LYS A 54 -21.70 0.02 -8.35
N ALA A 55 -21.37 1.13 -7.69
CA ALA A 55 -20.00 1.64 -7.58
C ALA A 55 -19.08 0.67 -6.82
N LEU A 56 -19.57 0.09 -5.72
CA LEU A 56 -18.84 -0.94 -4.96
C LEU A 56 -18.55 -2.18 -5.84
N PHE A 57 -19.54 -2.64 -6.60
CA PHE A 57 -19.36 -3.77 -7.53
C PHE A 57 -18.31 -3.46 -8.61
N PHE A 58 -18.41 -2.31 -9.26
CA PHE A 58 -17.42 -1.91 -10.27
C PHE A 58 -16.01 -1.73 -9.70
N SER A 59 -15.89 -1.25 -8.45
CA SER A 59 -14.61 -1.13 -7.78
C SER A 59 -13.93 -2.49 -7.62
N VAL A 60 -14.66 -3.49 -7.09
CA VAL A 60 -14.12 -4.85 -6.90
C VAL A 60 -13.75 -5.50 -8.23
N VAL A 61 -14.63 -5.43 -9.23
CA VAL A 61 -14.37 -6.02 -10.56
C VAL A 61 -13.15 -5.37 -11.22
N SER A 62 -13.00 -4.06 -11.09
CA SER A 62 -11.86 -3.32 -11.65
C SER A 62 -10.56 -3.67 -10.93
N CYS A 63 -10.57 -3.76 -9.60
CA CYS A 63 -9.41 -4.19 -8.82
C CYS A 63 -9.01 -5.63 -9.16
N TRP A 64 -9.99 -6.54 -9.28
CA TRP A 64 -9.75 -7.95 -9.59
C TRP A 64 -9.17 -8.15 -10.99
N ARG A 65 -9.71 -7.44 -12.00
CA ARG A 65 -9.21 -7.51 -13.39
C ARG A 65 -7.79 -6.93 -13.53
N ASN A 66 -7.39 -6.03 -12.63
CA ASN A 66 -6.07 -5.40 -12.60
C ASN A 66 -5.19 -5.90 -11.44
N ARG A 67 -5.43 -7.09 -10.90
CA ARG A 67 -4.75 -7.62 -9.70
C ARG A 67 -3.22 -7.52 -9.75
N GLY A 68 -2.61 -7.76 -10.91
CA GLY A 68 -1.16 -7.66 -11.09
C GLY A 68 -0.63 -6.25 -10.88
N ALA A 69 -1.31 -5.25 -11.46
CA ALA A 69 -0.96 -3.84 -11.28
C ALA A 69 -1.13 -3.40 -9.81
N PHE A 70 -2.18 -3.87 -9.14
CA PHE A 70 -2.41 -3.61 -7.72
C PHE A 70 -1.36 -4.25 -6.80
N VAL A 71 -0.88 -5.46 -7.11
CA VAL A 71 0.23 -6.08 -6.37
C VAL A 71 1.50 -5.26 -6.52
N VAL A 72 1.86 -4.86 -7.75
CA VAL A 72 3.03 -4.02 -7.99
C VAL A 72 2.89 -2.68 -7.27
N TYR A 73 1.72 -2.04 -7.36
CA TYR A 73 1.41 -0.81 -6.65
C TYR A 73 1.59 -0.94 -5.13
N GLY A 74 1.08 -2.03 -4.54
CA GLY A 74 1.26 -2.32 -3.11
C GLY A 74 2.72 -2.51 -2.73
N VAL A 75 3.49 -3.27 -3.52
CA VAL A 75 4.93 -3.48 -3.30
C VAL A 75 5.70 -2.16 -3.40
N LEU A 76 5.39 -1.31 -4.37
CA LEU A 76 6.04 -0.01 -4.55
C LEU A 76 5.78 0.89 -3.33
N TRP A 77 4.53 1.01 -2.89
CA TRP A 77 4.20 1.83 -1.71
C TRP A 77 4.77 1.27 -0.42
N PHE A 78 4.77 -0.06 -0.25
CA PHE A 78 5.44 -0.71 0.87
C PHE A 78 6.94 -0.42 0.87
N SER A 79 7.58 -0.46 -0.30
CA SER A 79 9.00 -0.13 -0.47
C SER A 79 9.29 1.35 -0.16
N VAL A 80 8.41 2.26 -0.56
CA VAL A 80 8.52 3.70 -0.21
C VAL A 80 8.39 3.89 1.29
N ALA A 81 7.40 3.25 1.94
CA ALA A 81 7.19 3.37 3.38
C ALA A 81 8.37 2.82 4.18
N LEU A 82 8.83 1.60 3.87
CA LEU A 82 10.00 0.99 4.50
C LEU A 82 11.29 1.76 4.21
N GLY A 83 11.52 2.11 2.95
CA GLY A 83 12.71 2.85 2.51
C GLY A 83 12.80 4.21 3.18
N THR A 84 11.70 4.96 3.25
CA THR A 84 11.68 6.26 3.93
C THR A 84 11.89 6.11 5.43
N SER A 85 11.25 5.10 6.05
CA SER A 85 11.40 4.81 7.47
C SER A 85 12.87 4.53 7.83
N LEU A 86 13.48 3.59 7.10
CA LEU A 86 14.86 3.18 7.33
C LEU A 86 15.85 4.31 7.02
N ALA A 87 15.69 4.99 5.87
CA ALA A 87 16.58 6.07 5.47
C ALA A 87 16.59 7.22 6.47
N LEU A 88 15.41 7.65 6.94
CA LEU A 88 15.30 8.73 7.91
C LEU A 88 15.83 8.31 9.29
N SER A 89 15.54 7.10 9.75
CA SER A 89 16.08 6.57 11.01
C SER A 89 17.61 6.54 11.00
N LEU A 90 18.22 6.02 9.93
CA LEU A 90 19.69 5.97 9.79
C LEU A 90 20.29 7.37 9.71
N LEU A 91 19.67 8.28 8.95
CA LEU A 91 20.13 9.67 8.83
C LEU A 91 20.14 10.38 10.19
N LEU A 92 19.05 10.28 10.96
CA LEU A 92 18.96 10.96 12.25
C LEU A 92 19.91 10.36 13.29
N GLN A 93 20.14 9.05 13.25
CA GLN A 93 21.17 8.42 14.10
C GLN A 93 22.57 8.92 13.74
N ALA A 94 22.90 9.00 12.45
CA ALA A 94 24.20 9.51 12.00
C ALA A 94 24.45 10.97 12.39
N LEU A 95 23.38 11.78 12.47
CA LEU A 95 23.44 13.18 12.91
C LEU A 95 23.40 13.36 14.43
N GLY A 96 23.31 12.29 15.22
CA GLY A 96 23.13 12.36 16.68
C GLY A 96 21.75 12.91 17.11
N ALA A 97 20.81 13.01 16.18
CA ALA A 97 19.48 13.60 16.34
C ALA A 97 18.37 12.54 16.48
N GLY A 98 18.71 11.30 16.83
CA GLY A 98 17.76 10.18 16.92
C GLY A 98 16.56 10.43 17.84
N ALA A 99 16.72 11.27 18.87
CA ALA A 99 15.64 11.69 19.77
C ALA A 99 14.47 12.40 19.05
N TYR A 100 14.73 13.04 17.90
CA TYR A 100 13.73 13.75 17.11
C TYR A 100 13.05 12.89 16.04
N ALA A 101 13.38 11.60 15.95
CA ALA A 101 12.87 10.71 14.90
C ALA A 101 11.35 10.64 14.87
N LEU A 102 10.69 10.53 16.03
CA LEU A 102 9.23 10.50 16.10
C LEU A 102 8.59 11.84 15.68
N THR A 103 9.20 12.96 16.08
CA THR A 103 8.71 14.31 15.73
C THR A 103 8.80 14.57 14.23
N ILE A 104 9.86 14.10 13.57
CA ILE A 104 10.07 14.28 12.13
C ILE A 104 9.28 13.25 11.32
N MET A 105 9.06 12.04 11.85
CA MET A 105 8.27 11.00 11.18
C MET A 105 6.81 11.40 10.97
N MET A 106 6.23 12.18 11.88
CA MET A 106 4.85 12.64 11.76
C MET A 106 4.59 13.43 10.47
N PRO A 107 5.29 14.56 10.19
CA PRO A 107 5.08 15.31 8.94
C PRO A 107 5.48 14.51 7.70
N VAL A 108 6.51 13.66 7.79
CA VAL A 108 6.89 12.78 6.67
C VAL A 108 5.77 11.80 6.33
N THR A 109 5.13 11.22 7.34
CA THR A 109 3.98 10.31 7.14
C THR A 109 2.82 11.04 6.47
N ILE A 110 2.53 12.29 6.88
CA ILE A 110 1.50 13.10 6.24
C ILE A 110 1.81 13.28 4.74
N LEU A 111 3.05 13.62 4.39
CA LEU A 111 3.47 13.77 2.99
C LEU A 111 3.33 12.48 2.20
N ILE A 112 3.79 11.34 2.75
CA ILE A 112 3.66 10.02 2.11
C ILE A 112 2.19 9.70 1.87
N VAL A 113 1.33 9.91 2.86
CA VAL A 113 -0.12 9.68 2.75
C VAL A 113 -0.73 10.60 1.70
N THR A 114 -0.34 11.88 1.64
CA THR A 114 -0.78 12.79 0.57
C THR A 114 -0.39 12.26 -0.81
N MET A 115 0.87 11.85 -1.00
CA MET A 115 1.32 11.28 -2.28
C MET A 115 0.55 10.00 -2.63
N LEU A 116 0.26 9.15 -1.65
CA LEU A 116 -0.55 7.94 -1.81
C LEU A 116 -1.95 8.30 -2.34
N TYR A 117 -2.64 9.25 -1.71
CA TYR A 117 -3.96 9.71 -2.17
C TYR A 117 -3.91 10.34 -3.56
N CYS A 118 -2.88 11.12 -3.88
CA CYS A 118 -2.70 11.66 -5.23
C CYS A 118 -2.58 10.55 -6.29
N SER A 119 -1.92 9.44 -5.95
CA SER A 119 -1.75 8.32 -6.87
C SER A 119 -3.05 7.55 -7.16
N PHE A 120 -4.10 7.68 -6.32
CA PHE A 120 -5.40 7.06 -6.59
C PHE A 120 -6.03 7.57 -7.88
N TYR A 121 -5.84 8.85 -8.20
CA TYR A 121 -6.33 9.40 -9.46
C TYR A 121 -5.67 8.74 -10.68
N ALA A 122 -4.35 8.55 -10.63
CA ALA A 122 -3.61 7.86 -11.68
C ALA A 122 -4.07 6.40 -11.83
N THR A 123 -4.25 5.69 -10.70
CA THR A 123 -4.77 4.32 -10.67
C THR A 123 -6.20 4.24 -11.25
N TYR A 124 -7.06 5.21 -10.94
CA TYR A 124 -8.40 5.33 -11.52
C TYR A 124 -8.35 5.53 -13.04
N ARG A 125 -7.56 6.50 -13.53
CA ARG A 125 -7.43 6.73 -14.98
C ARG A 125 -6.87 5.52 -15.71
N GLY A 126 -5.89 4.83 -15.13
CA GLY A 126 -5.31 3.61 -15.69
C GLY A 126 -6.31 2.46 -15.77
N CYS A 127 -7.11 2.23 -14.72
CA CYS A 127 -8.06 1.11 -14.69
C CYS A 127 -9.31 1.33 -15.56
N PHE A 128 -9.74 2.59 -15.73
CA PHE A 128 -10.94 2.96 -16.49
C PHE A 128 -10.63 3.51 -17.89
N GLY A 129 -9.36 3.57 -18.29
CA GLY A 129 -8.95 3.96 -19.64
C GLY A 129 -9.19 5.43 -19.98
N VAL A 130 -9.20 6.33 -18.97
CA VAL A 130 -9.41 7.78 -19.17
C VAL A 130 -8.13 8.40 -19.77
N GLN A 131 -8.06 8.45 -21.11
CA GLN A 131 -6.91 8.96 -21.85
C GLN A 131 -6.79 10.49 -21.78
N GLU A 132 -5.56 11.01 -21.84
CA GLU A 132 -5.30 12.44 -22.07
C GLU A 132 -5.88 12.86 -23.45
N PRO A 133 -6.50 14.06 -23.56
CA PRO A 133 -6.75 14.68 -24.86
C PRO A 133 -5.42 14.87 -25.59
N GLY A 134 -5.13 14.02 -26.57
CA GLY A 134 -3.88 14.04 -27.36
C GLY A 134 -2.99 12.81 -27.23
N ALA A 135 -3.36 11.81 -26.43
CA ALA A 135 -2.66 10.52 -26.42
C ALA A 135 -2.78 9.87 -27.80
N THR A 136 -1.67 9.86 -28.56
CA THR A 136 -1.62 9.25 -29.88
C THR A 136 -1.82 7.76 -29.72
N THR A 137 -2.94 7.22 -30.23
CA THR A 137 -3.16 5.78 -30.34
C THR A 137 -2.07 5.22 -31.24
N THR A 138 -0.95 4.79 -30.66
CA THR A 138 0.05 4.01 -31.38
C THR A 138 -0.61 2.68 -31.67
N THR A 139 -1.22 2.60 -32.85
CA THR A 139 -1.76 1.36 -33.42
C THR A 139 -0.58 0.45 -33.66
N SER A 140 -0.18 -0.32 -32.65
CA SER A 140 0.75 -1.43 -32.83
C SER A 140 -0.02 -2.51 -33.58
N GLY A 141 0.14 -2.51 -34.90
CA GLY A 141 -0.46 -3.48 -35.81
C GLY A 141 -0.06 -4.90 -35.42
N ARG A 142 -1.07 -5.69 -35.04
CA ARG A 142 -1.10 -7.15 -35.19
C ARG A 142 -2.47 -7.52 -35.72
#